data_AF-A0A091HCU0-F1
#
_entry.id   AF-A0A091HCU0-F1
#
_cell.length_a   1.000
_cell.length_b   1.000
_cell.length_c   1.000
_cell.angle_alpha   90.00
_cell.angle_beta   90.00
_cell.angle_gamma   90.00
#
_symmetry.space_group_name_H-M   'P 1'
#
loop_
_entity.id
_entity.type
_entity.pdbx_description
1 polymer ?
#
loop_
_entity_poly.entity_id
_entity_poly.type
_entity_poly.pdbx_seq_one_letter_code
_entity_poly.pdbx_strand_id
1 'polypeptide(L)' 'DFIVPCGACRQVMREFGTDWDIYLTKADGTYIVKRLEELLPLSFGPEELKK' A
#
# COMPACT_ATOMS: atom_id res chain seq x y z
N ASP A 1 7.33 1.98 -16.74
CA ASP A 1 6.34 2.58 -15.81
C ASP A 1 6.80 2.47 -14.37
N PHE A 2 6.14 3.17 -13.44
CA PHE A 2 6.39 2.97 -12.01
C PHE A 2 6.04 1.54 -11.61
N ILE A 3 6.89 0.88 -10.83
CA ILE A 3 6.55 -0.42 -10.27
C ILE A 3 5.59 -0.23 -9.10
N VAL A 4 4.44 -0.91 -9.15
CA VAL A 4 3.38 -0.79 -8.15
C VAL A 4 3.23 -2.12 -7.40
N PRO A 5 3.17 -2.14 -6.05
CA PRO A 5 2.98 -3.39 -5.32
C PRO A 5 1.66 -4.05 -5.74
N CYS A 6 1.66 -5.38 -5.86
CA CYS A 6 0.42 -6.12 -6.13
C CYS A 6 -0.53 -6.08 -4.92
N GLY A 7 -1.79 -6.50 -5.12
CA GLY A 7 -2.81 -6.45 -4.08
C GLY A 7 -2.42 -7.21 -2.79
N ALA A 8 -1.83 -8.39 -2.92
CA ALA A 8 -1.39 -9.18 -1.76
C ALA A 8 -0.30 -8.45 -0.95
N CYS A 9 0.68 -7.82 -1.60
CA CYS A 9 1.70 -7.03 -0.92
C CYS A 9 1.08 -5.85 -0.16
N ARG A 10 0.11 -5.15 -0.76
CA ARG A 10 -0.60 -4.04 -0.11
C ARG A 10 -1.36 -4.54 1.13
N GLN A 11 -2.01 -5.70 1.05
CA GLN A 11 -2.74 -6.28 2.17
C GLN A 11 -1.79 -6.69 3.31
N VAL A 12 -0.62 -7.23 2.99
CA VAL A 12 0.40 -7.53 4.01
C VAL A 12 0.85 -6.24 4.70
N MET A 13 1.16 -5.17 3.95
CA MET A 13 1.51 -3.87 4.57
C MET A 13 0.40 -3.37 5.49
N ARG A 14 -0.86 -3.48 5.05
CA ARG A 14 -2.06 -3.06 5.79
C ARG A 14 -2.26 -3.81 7.11
N GLU A 15 -1.81 -5.05 7.21
CA GLU A 15 -1.83 -5.83 8.45
C GLU A 15 -0.92 -5.24 9.53
N PHE A 16 0.20 -4.64 9.13
CA PHE A 16 1.22 -4.12 10.05
C PHE A 16 1.18 -2.59 10.22
N GLY A 17 0.28 -1.90 9.51
CA GLY A 17 0.00 -0.49 9.74
C GLY A 17 -0.81 0.13 8.61
N THR A 18 -1.45 1.25 8.90
CA THR A 18 -2.30 1.98 7.94
C THR A 18 -1.63 3.26 7.42
N ASP A 19 -0.68 3.80 8.16
CA ASP A 19 -0.01 5.07 7.89
C ASP A 19 1.37 4.83 7.25
N TRP A 20 1.37 4.51 5.95
CA TRP A 20 2.59 4.28 5.18
C TRP A 20 2.64 5.18 3.95
N ASP A 21 3.85 5.71 3.69
CA ASP A 21 4.21 6.28 2.40
C ASP A 21 4.90 5.21 1.54
N ILE A 22 4.36 4.97 0.36
CA ILE A 22 4.87 4.00 -0.61
C ILE A 22 5.54 4.75 -1.77
N TYR A 23 6.86 4.56 -1.87
CA TYR A 23 7.69 5.12 -2.93
C TYR A 23 7.69 4.17 -4.13
N LEU A 24 6.98 4.55 -5.19
CA LEU A 24 6.90 3.79 -6.43
C LEU A 24 8.00 4.31 -7.36
N THR A 25 8.99 3.47 -7.66
CA THR A 25 10.20 3.89 -8.39
C THR A 25 10.18 3.43 -9.85
N LYS A 26 11.03 4.06 -10.66
CA LYS A 26 11.40 3.66 -12.02
C LYS A 26 12.90 3.36 -12.09
N ALA A 27 13.32 2.68 -13.14
CA ALA A 27 14.73 2.37 -13.38
C ALA A 27 15.61 3.62 -13.57
N ASP A 28 15.02 4.75 -13.96
CA ASP A 28 15.71 6.05 -14.10
C ASP A 28 15.91 6.78 -12.75
N GLY A 29 15.52 6.17 -11.63
CA GLY A 29 15.64 6.74 -10.29
C GLY A 29 14.54 7.72 -9.91
N THR A 30 13.62 8.06 -10.82
CA THR A 30 12.45 8.87 -10.48
C THR A 30 11.44 8.06 -9.67
N TYR A 31 10.67 8.75 -8.83
CA TYR A 31 9.64 8.12 -8.01
C TYR A 31 8.41 9.00 -7.85
N ILE A 32 7.29 8.38 -7.53
CA ILE A 32 6.11 9.03 -6.97
C ILE A 32 5.83 8.44 -5.59
N VAL A 33 5.26 9.26 -4.71
CA VAL A 33 4.85 8.83 -3.38
C VAL A 33 3.34 8.70 -3.35
N LYS A 34 2.86 7.60 -2.79
CA LYS A 34 1.44 7.33 -2.56
C LYS A 34 1.23 6.79 -1.16
N ARG A 35 0.13 7.17 -0.55
CA ARG A 35 -0.31 6.59 0.72
C ARG A 35 -0.81 5.17 0.49
N LEU A 36 -0.60 4.28 1.46
CA LEU A 36 -1.15 2.92 1.39
C LEU A 36 -2.68 2.93 1.19
N GLU A 37 -3.39 3.86 1.84
CA GLU A 37 -4.84 4.04 1.70
C GLU A 37 -5.28 4.44 0.29
N GLU A 38 -4.47 5.22 -0.46
CA GLU A 38 -4.76 5.52 -1.87
C GLU A 38 -4.61 4.27 -2.76
N LEU A 39 -3.71 3.37 -2.39
CA LEU A 39 -3.40 2.17 -3.15
C LEU A 39 -4.31 0.98 -2.76
N LEU A 40 -4.91 1.01 -1.58
CA LEU A 40 -5.83 -0.01 -1.10
C LEU A 40 -6.99 0.64 -0.33
N PRO A 41 -7.89 1.36 -1.04
CA PRO A 41 -9.00 2.05 -0.42
C PRO A 41 -10.01 1.05 0.16
N LEU A 42 -10.66 1.43 1.26
CA LEU A 42 -11.65 0.58 1.95
C LEU A 42 -11.08 -0.83 2.22
N SER A 43 -9.81 -0.88 2.62
CA SER A 43 -9.09 -2.14 2.85
C SER A 43 -9.67 -2.90 4.02
N PHE A 44 -9.77 -4.22 3.84
CA PHE A 44 -10.05 -5.13 4.93
C PHE A 44 -8.93 -5.06 5.98
N GLY A 45 -9.30 -5.10 7.26
CA GLY A 45 -8.35 -5.04 8.35
C GLY A 45 -8.81 -5.75 9.63
N PRO A 46 -7.92 -5.80 10.64
CA PRO A 46 -8.21 -6.48 11.92
C PRO A 46 -9.48 -5.99 12.63
N GLU A 47 -9.90 -4.77 12.36
CA GLU A 47 -11.14 -4.19 12.87
C GLU A 47 -12.41 -4.92 12.39
N GLU A 48 -12.40 -5.52 11.19
CA GLU A 48 -13.55 -6.26 10.64
C GLU A 48 -13.64 -7.69 11.18
N LEU A 49 -12.61 -8.16 11.89
CA LEU A 49 -12.62 -9.45 12.60
C LEU A 49 -13.22 -9.36 14.01
N LYS A 50 -13.52 -8.15 14.49
CA LYS A 50 -14.15 -7.95 15.78
C LYS A 50 -15.63 -8.33 15.68
N LYS A 51 -16.09 -9.18 16.60
CA LYS A 51 -17.51 -9.56 16.73
C LYS A 51 -18.37 -8.38 17.13
#